data_AF-A0A7S3X0U1-F1
#
_entry.id   AF-A0A7S3X0U1-F1
#
_cell.length_a   1.000
_cell.length_b   1.000
_cell.length_c   1.000
_cell.angle_alpha   90.00
_cell.angle_beta   90.00
_cell.angle_gamma   90.00
#
_symmetry.space_group_name_H-M   'P 1'
#
loop_
_entity.id
_entity.type
_entity.pdbx_description
1 polymer ?
#
loop_
_entity_poly.entity_id
_entity_poly.type
_entity_poly.pdbx_seq_one_letter_code
_entity_poly.pdbx_strand_id
1 'polypeptide(L)'
;MCCCNDPNSHADVNKARSLAGATLVFAIISCISFVIPTYWFPGLGGLLSLIGTSTILCCAGNKQGGHVACAVLCIVAACLHAVGVGLLIWIYITFMSAVSDVGSGPVEASAIATSFAAGFVNILIWPAMIVQIIALILEIIQVVFCFRARKALLSSDLPTLADKVQA
;
A
#
# COMPACT_ATOMS: atom_id res chain seq x y z
N MET A 1 6.15 12.40 -16.81
CA MET A 1 6.86 13.53 -16.17
C MET A 1 6.85 13.26 -14.66
N CYS A 2 7.68 12.32 -14.20
CA CYS A 2 7.76 11.90 -12.79
C CYS A 2 8.64 12.84 -11.96
N CYS A 3 8.62 14.14 -12.28
CA CYS A 3 9.41 15.12 -11.57
C CYS A 3 8.76 15.33 -10.20
N CYS A 4 9.28 14.64 -9.19
CA CYS A 4 8.88 14.77 -7.79
C CYS A 4 9.02 16.20 -7.22
N ASN A 5 9.52 17.13 -8.03
CA ASN A 5 9.68 18.52 -7.67
C ASN A 5 9.30 19.40 -8.88
N ASP A 6 8.03 19.80 -8.95
CA ASP A 6 7.60 20.90 -9.81
C ASP A 6 7.84 22.20 -9.02
N PRO A 7 8.80 23.06 -9.43
CA PRO A 7 9.15 24.27 -8.67
C PRO A 7 7.99 25.27 -8.58
N ASN A 8 6.97 25.13 -9.44
CA ASN A 8 5.79 25.98 -9.45
C ASN A 8 4.63 25.39 -8.63
N SER A 9 4.78 24.20 -8.06
CA SER A 9 3.76 23.53 -7.26
C SER A 9 4.02 23.68 -5.76
N HIS A 10 2.96 23.66 -4.95
CA HIS A 10 3.07 23.70 -3.50
C HIS A 10 3.94 22.54 -2.98
N ALA A 11 4.78 22.82 -1.98
CA ALA A 11 5.68 21.82 -1.39
C ALA A 11 4.92 20.56 -0.90
N ASP A 12 3.71 20.71 -0.37
CA ASP A 12 2.89 19.59 0.08
C ASP A 12 2.37 18.72 -1.08
N VAL A 13 2.15 19.30 -2.27
CA VAL A 13 1.80 18.56 -3.50
C VAL A 13 3.00 17.75 -3.99
N ASN A 14 4.19 18.34 -4.00
CA ASN A 14 5.43 17.64 -4.37
C ASN A 14 5.76 16.49 -3.42
N LYS A 15 5.55 16.68 -2.10
CA LYS A 15 5.69 15.59 -1.11
C LYS A 15 4.71 14.44 -1.37
N ALA A 16 3.44 14.76 -1.60
CA ALA A 16 2.42 13.75 -1.92
C ALA A 16 2.75 12.95 -3.19
N ARG A 17 3.32 13.60 -4.23
CA ARG A 17 3.78 12.93 -5.46
C ARG A 17 5.00 12.06 -5.24
N SER A 18 5.99 12.56 -4.52
CA SER A 18 7.21 11.80 -4.22
C SER A 18 6.87 10.53 -3.44
N LEU A 19 5.97 10.63 -2.46
CA LEU A 19 5.52 9.49 -1.68
C LEU A 19 4.67 8.54 -2.54
N ALA A 20 3.81 9.05 -3.43
CA ALA A 20 3.04 8.23 -4.35
C ALA A 20 3.93 7.34 -5.23
N GLY A 21 5.13 7.82 -5.61
CA GLY A 21 6.12 7.02 -6.32
C GLY A 21 6.60 5.80 -5.51
N ALA A 22 6.89 5.98 -4.22
CA ALA A 22 7.27 4.88 -3.34
C ALA A 22 6.11 3.91 -3.09
N THR A 23 4.93 4.44 -2.78
CA THR A 23 3.71 3.66 -2.56
C THR A 23 3.34 2.83 -3.81
N LEU A 24 3.52 3.38 -5.02
CA LEU A 24 3.29 2.66 -6.28
C LEU A 24 4.15 1.40 -6.40
N VAL A 25 5.43 1.45 -6.01
CA VAL A 25 6.33 0.29 -6.06
C VAL A 25 5.85 -0.82 -5.13
N PHE A 26 5.53 -0.48 -3.88
CA PHE A 26 5.01 -1.45 -2.91
C PHE A 26 3.62 -1.98 -3.31
N ALA A 27 2.79 -1.15 -3.93
CA ALA A 27 1.51 -1.57 -4.50
C ALA A 27 1.68 -2.63 -5.60
N ILE A 28 2.66 -2.45 -6.51
CA ILE A 28 2.99 -3.44 -7.55
C ILE A 28 3.48 -4.75 -6.93
N ILE A 29 4.39 -4.69 -5.94
CA ILE A 29 4.88 -5.90 -5.25
C ILE A 29 3.72 -6.60 -4.53
N SER A 30 2.81 -5.86 -3.90
CA SER A 30 1.63 -6.44 -3.23
C SER A 30 0.71 -7.20 -4.20
N CYS A 31 0.68 -6.85 -5.49
CA CYS A 31 -0.09 -7.60 -6.49
C CYS A 31 0.40 -9.05 -6.67
N ILE A 32 1.62 -9.40 -6.24
CA ILE A 32 2.10 -10.80 -6.22
C ILE A 32 1.21 -11.69 -5.34
N SER A 33 0.48 -11.10 -4.38
CA SER A 33 -0.47 -11.83 -3.53
C SER A 33 -1.59 -12.52 -4.31
N PHE A 34 -1.90 -12.08 -5.55
CA PHE A 34 -2.85 -12.78 -6.42
C PHE A 34 -2.40 -14.19 -6.82
N VAL A 35 -1.10 -14.48 -6.73
CA VAL A 35 -0.53 -15.78 -7.12
C VAL A 35 -0.78 -16.84 -6.04
N ILE A 36 -1.10 -16.43 -4.79
CA ILE A 36 -1.35 -17.34 -3.68
C ILE A 36 -2.86 -17.64 -3.61
N PRO A 37 -3.30 -18.89 -3.90
CA PRO A 37 -4.71 -19.26 -3.77
C PRO A 37 -5.20 -18.98 -2.35
N THR A 38 -6.42 -18.45 -2.21
CA THR A 38 -7.03 -18.01 -0.93
C THR A 38 -6.48 -16.72 -0.29
N TYR A 39 -5.40 -16.13 -0.83
CA TYR A 39 -4.76 -14.93 -0.28
C TYR A 39 -4.82 -13.70 -1.22
N TRP A 40 -5.86 -13.61 -2.05
CA TRP A 40 -5.99 -12.59 -3.09
C TRP A 40 -6.42 -11.19 -2.58
N PHE A 41 -6.98 -11.08 -1.36
CA PHE A 41 -7.47 -9.81 -0.79
C PHE A 41 -6.42 -8.68 -0.79
N PRO A 42 -5.20 -8.88 -0.24
CA PRO A 42 -4.15 -7.86 -0.33
C PRO A 42 -3.67 -7.56 -1.76
N GLY A 43 -3.87 -8.49 -2.70
CA GLY A 43 -3.66 -8.23 -4.13
C GLY A 43 -4.60 -7.12 -4.63
N LEU A 44 -5.88 -7.15 -4.23
CA LEU A 44 -6.82 -6.06 -4.53
C LEU A 44 -6.40 -4.75 -3.86
N GLY A 45 -5.90 -4.80 -2.63
CA GLY A 45 -5.34 -3.62 -1.96
C GLY A 45 -4.23 -2.98 -2.78
N GLY A 46 -3.27 -3.80 -3.23
CA GLY A 46 -2.21 -3.37 -4.13
C GLY A 46 -2.73 -2.75 -5.43
N LEU A 47 -3.74 -3.36 -6.06
CA LEU A 47 -4.34 -2.84 -7.29
C LEU A 47 -5.01 -1.46 -7.08
N LEU A 48 -5.77 -1.28 -6.00
CA LEU A 48 -6.42 0.01 -5.71
C LEU A 48 -5.39 1.10 -5.42
N SER A 49 -4.36 0.76 -4.64
CA SER A 49 -3.24 1.66 -4.32
C SER A 49 -2.45 2.06 -5.57
N LEU A 50 -2.22 1.11 -6.49
CA LEU A 50 -1.58 1.33 -7.79
C LEU A 50 -2.38 2.30 -8.65
N ILE A 51 -3.71 2.13 -8.73
CA ILE A 51 -4.59 3.03 -9.49
C ILE A 51 -4.61 4.43 -8.86
N GLY A 52 -4.69 4.53 -7.54
CA GLY A 52 -4.70 5.82 -6.84
C GLY A 52 -3.40 6.60 -7.03
N THR A 53 -2.26 5.95 -6.79
CA THR A 53 -0.94 6.57 -6.90
C THR A 53 -0.58 6.92 -8.33
N SER A 54 -0.90 6.07 -9.31
CA SER A 54 -0.70 6.39 -10.74
C SER A 54 -1.55 7.57 -11.20
N THR A 55 -2.76 7.76 -10.65
CA THR A 55 -3.60 8.92 -10.95
C THR A 55 -2.94 10.24 -10.55
N ILE A 56 -2.30 10.29 -9.37
CA ILE A 56 -1.52 11.46 -8.93
C ILE A 56 -0.28 11.67 -9.82
N LEU A 57 0.43 10.59 -10.14
CA LEU A 57 1.70 10.68 -10.87
C LEU A 57 1.52 11.05 -12.35
N CYS A 58 0.46 10.55 -13.00
CA CYS A 58 0.30 10.66 -14.45
C CYS A 58 -0.73 11.72 -14.90
N CYS A 59 -1.82 11.91 -14.14
CA CYS A 59 -3.00 12.60 -14.69
C CYS A 59 -3.43 13.84 -13.90
N ALA A 60 -3.53 13.71 -12.57
CA ALA A 60 -4.26 14.66 -11.74
C ALA A 60 -3.46 15.19 -10.54
N GLY A 61 -2.13 15.07 -10.57
CA GLY A 61 -1.28 15.49 -9.45
C GLY A 61 -1.33 16.99 -9.13
N ASN A 62 -1.76 17.86 -10.05
CA ASN A 62 -1.96 19.30 -9.82
C ASN A 62 -3.44 19.65 -9.55
N LYS A 63 -4.33 18.66 -9.50
CA LYS A 63 -5.77 18.85 -9.32
C LYS A 63 -6.18 18.30 -7.96
N GLN A 64 -6.98 19.08 -7.22
CA GLN A 64 -7.50 18.64 -5.92
C GLN A 64 -8.24 17.29 -5.99
N GLY A 65 -8.99 17.04 -7.07
CA GLY A 65 -9.73 15.79 -7.26
C GLY A 65 -8.83 14.55 -7.36
N GLY A 66 -7.62 14.68 -7.93
CA GLY A 66 -6.67 13.57 -8.03
C GLY A 66 -6.15 13.13 -6.67
N HIS A 67 -5.83 14.08 -5.80
CA HIS A 67 -5.39 13.81 -4.44
C HIS A 67 -6.49 13.17 -3.60
N VAL A 68 -7.75 13.63 -3.76
CA VAL A 68 -8.91 13.02 -3.06
C VAL A 68 -9.14 11.59 -3.53
N ALA A 69 -9.15 11.34 -4.85
CA ALA A 69 -9.34 10.00 -5.39
C ALA A 69 -8.25 9.04 -4.88
N CYS A 70 -6.98 9.45 -4.92
CA CYS A 70 -5.89 8.65 -4.37
C CYS A 70 -6.04 8.40 -2.87
N ALA A 71 -6.43 9.40 -2.08
CA ALA A 71 -6.63 9.23 -0.64
C ALA A 71 -7.71 8.18 -0.36
N VAL A 72 -8.86 8.25 -1.05
CA VAL A 72 -9.95 7.29 -0.86
C VAL A 72 -9.51 5.88 -1.24
N LEU A 73 -8.84 5.72 -2.39
CA LEU A 73 -8.33 4.42 -2.83
C LEU A 73 -7.27 3.85 -1.87
N CYS A 74 -6.37 4.69 -1.35
CA CYS A 74 -5.37 4.28 -0.36
C CYS A 74 -6.00 3.90 0.99
N ILE A 75 -7.10 4.52 1.41
CA ILE A 75 -7.82 4.10 2.62
C ILE A 75 -8.38 2.69 2.45
N VAL A 76 -9.03 2.42 1.31
CA VAL A 76 -9.59 1.09 1.03
C VAL A 76 -8.48 0.05 0.89
N ALA A 77 -7.38 0.41 0.20
CA ALA A 77 -6.20 -0.43 0.08
C ALA A 77 -5.60 -0.78 1.46
N ALA A 78 -5.46 0.21 2.34
CA ALA A 78 -4.93 0.02 3.69
C ALA A 78 -5.79 -0.97 4.49
N CYS A 79 -7.12 -0.86 4.40
CA CYS A 79 -8.01 -1.84 5.02
C CYS A 79 -7.78 -3.27 4.47
N LEU A 80 -7.61 -3.42 3.15
CA LEU A 80 -7.36 -4.72 2.53
C LEU A 80 -5.99 -5.30 2.90
N HIS A 81 -4.95 -4.47 3.01
CA HIS A 81 -3.63 -4.90 3.49
C HIS A 81 -3.67 -5.28 4.96
N ALA A 82 -4.40 -4.54 5.81
CA ALA A 82 -4.59 -4.91 7.21
C ALA A 82 -5.29 -6.27 7.37
N VAL A 83 -6.35 -6.52 6.59
CA VAL A 83 -7.00 -7.85 6.52
C VAL A 83 -6.02 -8.91 6.01
N GLY A 84 -5.22 -8.58 4.99
CA GLY A 84 -4.17 -9.43 4.47
C GLY A 84 -3.13 -9.82 5.53
N VAL A 85 -2.66 -8.89 6.35
CA VAL A 85 -1.73 -9.17 7.45
C VAL A 85 -2.38 -10.12 8.46
N GLY A 86 -3.63 -9.86 8.87
CA GLY A 86 -4.38 -10.75 9.76
C GLY A 86 -4.53 -12.17 9.19
N LEU A 87 -4.79 -12.30 7.90
CA LEU A 87 -4.93 -13.60 7.23
C LEU A 87 -3.58 -14.35 7.16
N LEU A 88 -2.44 -13.68 6.93
CA LEU A 88 -1.12 -14.34 7.01
C LEU A 88 -0.81 -14.83 8.42
N ILE A 89 -1.14 -14.04 9.44
CA ILE A 89 -0.95 -14.45 10.84
C ILE A 89 -1.78 -15.71 11.12
N TRP A 90 -3.03 -15.75 10.68
CA TRP A 90 -3.90 -16.92 10.85
C TRP A 90 -3.37 -18.15 10.08
N ILE A 91 -2.94 -17.99 8.83
CA ILE A 91 -2.32 -19.06 8.03
C ILE A 91 -1.05 -19.57 8.73
N TYR A 92 -0.20 -18.68 9.22
CA TYR A 92 1.02 -19.02 9.94
C TYR A 92 0.73 -19.88 11.18
N ILE A 93 -0.22 -19.46 12.03
CA ILE A 93 -0.59 -20.22 13.24
C ILE A 93 -1.11 -21.60 12.87
N THR A 94 -2.03 -21.68 11.89
CA THR A 94 -2.64 -22.94 11.45
C THR A 94 -1.59 -23.90 10.87
N PHE A 95 -0.68 -23.36 10.05
CA PHE A 95 0.41 -24.12 9.45
C PHE A 95 1.37 -24.66 10.51
N MET A 96 1.78 -23.83 11.48
CA MET A 96 2.69 -24.27 12.54
C MET A 96 2.06 -25.32 13.46
N SER A 97 0.75 -25.24 13.75
CA SER A 97 0.03 -26.29 14.48
C SER A 97 0.03 -27.61 13.73
N ALA A 98 -0.24 -27.60 12.42
CA ALA A 98 -0.19 -28.81 11.60
C ALA A 98 1.23 -29.42 11.55
N VAL A 99 2.27 -28.57 11.51
CA VAL A 99 3.67 -29.01 11.54
C VAL A 99 4.02 -29.65 12.89
N SER A 100 3.54 -29.11 14.02
CA SER A 100 3.78 -29.73 15.33
C SER A 100 3.11 -31.10 15.45
N ASP A 101 1.91 -31.26 14.91
CA ASP A 101 1.19 -32.54 14.92
C ASP A 101 1.98 -33.62 14.17
N VAL A 102 2.47 -33.30 12.95
CA VAL A 102 3.33 -34.22 12.17
C VAL A 102 4.69 -34.42 12.84
N GLY A 103 5.22 -33.39 13.49
CA GLY A 103 6.52 -33.40 14.18
C GLY A 103 6.59 -34.40 15.34
N SER A 104 5.44 -34.75 15.92
CA SER A 104 5.31 -35.78 16.97
C SER A 104 5.25 -37.22 16.44
N GLY A 105 5.23 -37.40 15.11
CA GLY A 105 5.22 -38.69 14.44
C GLY A 105 6.61 -39.32 14.24
N PRO A 106 6.73 -40.32 13.34
CA PRO A 106 8.00 -41.01 13.06
C PRO A 106 9.13 -40.03 12.67
N VAL A 107 10.35 -40.32 13.12
CA VAL A 107 11.53 -39.42 13.03
C VAL A 107 11.82 -38.92 11.61
N GLU A 108 11.59 -39.74 10.59
CA GLU A 108 11.80 -39.35 9.19
C GLU A 108 10.73 -38.36 8.70
N ALA A 109 9.47 -38.57 9.08
CA ALA A 109 8.37 -37.69 8.72
C ALA A 109 8.47 -36.31 9.42
N SER A 110 8.93 -36.31 10.68
CA SER A 110 9.11 -35.06 11.44
C SER A 110 10.26 -34.20 10.89
N ALA A 111 11.37 -34.80 10.46
CA ALA A 111 12.50 -34.07 9.88
C ALA A 111 12.15 -33.38 8.54
N ILE A 112 11.37 -34.05 7.69
CA ILE A 112 10.93 -33.49 6.40
C ILE A 112 9.91 -32.37 6.63
N ALA A 113 8.92 -32.60 7.50
CA ALA A 113 7.87 -31.62 7.79
C ALA A 113 8.43 -30.32 8.38
N THR A 114 9.37 -30.41 9.33
CA THR A 114 10.01 -29.25 9.96
C THR A 114 10.90 -28.47 8.97
N SER A 115 11.65 -29.17 8.11
CA SER A 115 12.50 -28.52 7.10
C SER A 115 11.67 -27.80 6.03
N PHE A 116 10.61 -28.44 5.54
CA PHE A 116 9.68 -27.81 4.60
C PHE A 116 8.99 -26.59 5.23
N ALA A 117 8.58 -26.71 6.50
CA ALA A 117 7.95 -25.61 7.22
C ALA A 117 8.87 -24.39 7.36
N ALA A 118 10.13 -24.62 7.75
CA ALA A 118 11.11 -23.55 7.84
C ALA A 118 11.35 -22.87 6.48
N GLY A 119 11.39 -23.63 5.39
CA GLY A 119 11.49 -23.09 4.03
C GLY A 119 10.26 -22.25 3.65
N PHE A 120 9.07 -22.77 3.84
CA PHE A 120 7.81 -22.10 3.49
C PHE A 120 7.61 -20.80 4.27
N VAL A 121 7.83 -20.82 5.58
CA VAL A 121 7.67 -19.65 6.45
C VAL A 121 8.68 -18.55 6.09
N ASN A 122 9.96 -18.90 5.94
CA ASN A 122 11.02 -17.91 5.71
C ASN A 122 11.02 -17.34 4.29
N ILE A 123 10.65 -18.14 3.29
CA ILE A 123 10.70 -17.71 1.88
C ILE A 123 9.42 -17.00 1.46
N LEU A 124 8.25 -17.42 1.96
CA LEU A 124 6.97 -16.91 1.49
C LEU A 124 6.24 -16.05 2.52
N ILE A 125 6.02 -16.56 3.74
CA ILE A 125 5.15 -15.88 4.71
C ILE A 125 5.78 -14.58 5.21
N TRP A 126 7.05 -14.61 5.66
CA TRP A 126 7.70 -13.43 6.23
C TRP A 126 7.87 -12.28 5.24
N PRO A 127 8.43 -12.49 4.02
CA PRO A 127 8.56 -11.41 3.04
C PRO A 127 7.20 -10.83 2.63
N ALA A 128 6.19 -11.68 2.42
CA ALA A 128 4.84 -11.21 2.11
C ALA A 128 4.28 -10.34 3.23
N MET A 129 4.39 -10.78 4.49
CA MET A 129 3.91 -10.03 5.65
C MET A 129 4.61 -8.67 5.79
N ILE A 130 5.94 -8.62 5.60
CA ILE A 130 6.71 -7.37 5.65
C ILE A 130 6.26 -6.40 4.57
N VAL A 131 6.09 -6.87 3.33
CA VAL A 131 5.61 -6.04 2.22
C VAL A 131 4.24 -5.45 2.52
N GLN A 132 3.31 -6.26 3.05
CA GLN A 132 1.97 -5.79 3.39
C GLN A 132 1.98 -4.73 4.52
N ILE A 133 2.82 -4.92 5.54
CA ILE A 133 2.95 -3.94 6.63
C ILE A 133 3.53 -2.62 6.10
N ILE A 134 4.55 -2.67 5.24
CA ILE A 134 5.14 -1.46 4.65
C ILE A 134 4.12 -0.76 3.76
N ALA A 135 3.41 -1.49 2.90
CA ALA A 135 2.40 -0.93 2.02
C ALA A 135 1.27 -0.25 2.81
N LEU A 136 0.77 -0.91 3.87
CA LEU A 136 -0.20 -0.35 4.81
C LEU A 136 0.28 0.99 5.40
N ILE A 137 1.52 1.04 5.89
CA ILE A 137 2.10 2.26 6.49
C ILE A 137 2.20 3.37 5.44
N LEU A 138 2.72 3.06 4.25
CA LEU A 138 2.88 4.03 3.17
C LEU A 138 1.53 4.59 2.70
N GLU A 139 0.50 3.76 2.63
CA GLU A 139 -0.86 4.18 2.26
C GLU A 139 -1.45 5.12 3.30
N ILE A 140 -1.31 4.83 4.60
CA ILE A 140 -1.77 5.74 5.66
C ILE A 140 -1.06 7.09 5.58
N ILE A 141 0.27 7.09 5.40
CA ILE A 141 1.06 8.32 5.26
C ILE A 141 0.64 9.06 3.99
N GLN A 142 0.43 8.36 2.87
CA GLN A 142 -0.02 8.92 1.60
C GLN A 142 -1.37 9.62 1.75
N VAL A 143 -2.32 9.03 2.48
CA VAL A 143 -3.64 9.64 2.75
C VAL A 143 -3.48 10.99 3.43
N VAL A 144 -2.62 11.10 4.45
CA VAL A 144 -2.36 12.35 5.16
C VAL A 144 -1.77 13.41 4.21
N PHE A 145 -0.77 13.05 3.40
CA PHE A 145 -0.18 13.99 2.45
C PHE A 145 -1.13 14.39 1.33
N CYS A 146 -1.98 13.49 0.84
CA CYS A 146 -3.02 13.82 -0.14
C CYS A 146 -4.02 14.85 0.43
N PHE A 147 -4.44 14.72 1.69
CA PHE A 147 -5.33 15.71 2.31
C PHE A 147 -4.64 17.06 2.53
N ARG A 148 -3.34 17.06 2.85
CA ARG A 148 -2.55 18.31 2.93
C ARG A 148 -2.39 18.97 1.57
N ALA A 149 -2.04 18.21 0.54
CA ALA A 149 -1.94 18.68 -0.84
C ALA A 149 -3.27 19.26 -1.33
N ARG A 150 -4.39 18.61 -1.02
CA ARG A 150 -5.74 19.14 -1.31
C ARG A 150 -5.98 20.49 -0.66
N LYS A 151 -5.69 20.63 0.63
CA LYS A 151 -5.88 21.91 1.34
C LYS A 151 -5.03 23.02 0.72
N ALA A 152 -3.79 22.73 0.34
CA ALA A 152 -2.91 23.68 -0.34
C ALA A 152 -3.49 24.15 -1.69
N LEU A 153 -3.95 23.21 -2.52
CA LEU A 153 -4.56 23.51 -3.82
C LEU A 153 -5.88 24.31 -3.68
N LEU A 154 -6.70 23.99 -2.68
CA LEU A 154 -7.90 24.77 -2.40
C LEU A 154 -7.60 26.20 -1.95
N SER A 155 -6.50 26.42 -1.22
CA SER A 155 -6.10 27.77 -0.81
C SER A 155 -5.54 28.61 -1.96
N SER A 156 -4.93 27.99 -2.97
CA SER A 156 -4.42 28.70 -4.16
C SER A 156 -5.52 29.04 -5.17
N ASP A 157 -6.60 28.26 -5.20
CA ASP A 157 -7.73 28.47 -6.13
C ASP A 157 -8.73 29.54 -5.63
N LEU A 158 -8.57 30.07 -4.41
CA LEU A 158 -9.44 31.14 -3.92
C LEU A 158 -9.08 32.47 -4.61
N PRO A 159 -10.05 33.17 -5.23
CA PRO A 159 -9.79 34.48 -5.82
C PRO A 159 -9.23 35.39 -4.74
N THR A 160 -8.07 35.96 -5.01
CA THR A 160 -7.42 36.85 -4.04
C THR A 160 -8.33 38.05 -3.82
N LEU A 161 -8.31 38.64 -2.62
CA LEU A 161 -9.05 39.88 -2.37
C LEU A 161 -8.70 40.98 -3.39
N ALA A 162 -7.52 40.92 -4.02
CA ALA A 162 -7.11 41.80 -5.10
C ALA A 162 -7.95 41.60 -6.38
N ASP A 163 -8.31 40.35 -6.74
CA ASP A 163 -9.15 40.05 -7.91
C ASP A 163 -10.60 40.53 -7.72
N LYS A 164 -11.07 40.61 -6.47
CA LYS A 164 -12.42 41.08 -6.14
C LYS A 164 -12.53 42.60 -6.04
N VAL A 165 -11.41 43.33 -5.97
CA VAL A 165 -11.38 44.81 -5.89
C VAL A 165 -11.30 45.44 -7.28
N GLN A 166 -11.02 44.66 -8.32
CA GLN A 166 -10.95 45.12 -9.72
C GLN A 166 -12.23 44.85 -10.54
N ALA A 167 -13.25 44.26 -9.94
CA ALA A 167 -14.57 44.02 -10.53
C ALA A 167 -15.63 44.88 -9.86
#